data_AF-A0A7R9EQ88-F1
#
_entry.id   AF-A0A7R9EQ88-F1
#
_cell.length_a   1.000
_cell.length_b   1.000
_cell.length_c   1.000
_cell.angle_alpha   90.00
_cell.angle_beta   90.00
_cell.angle_gamma   90.00
#
_symmetry.space_group_name_H-M   'P 1'
#
loop_
_entity.id
_entity.type
_entity.pdbx_description
1 polymer ?
#
loop_
_entity_poly.entity_id
_entity_poly.type
_entity_poly.pdbx_seq_one_letter_code
_entity_poly.pdbx_strand_id
1 'polypeptide(L)'
;MIDNSWCGWGSCFHPSWMQKFNRPEWYLVAFGLYGWTQCMAGFYFTSTISTIEKRFKLPSKITGIIMSGNDVSIVMLSLTLTYYGSKRNRPMWMGVGGVITAISCFLIALPHFIYGPGKDALALTKEFWDQEFDNLSLSQIKEDTSLCLKGRHREVCTEDDLVGEFSFFLVAILFFSQFVLGIGWTLFQTLGQTYLDDNTDKKKTPFMISIASSLRQLGPALGSYLTSACLKLYIDLSVTPVIDMKDPRWIGAWWLGTERPELRVRYRCGAICGTADQYARKMDVRYRNVNRVCAIVAIPSSNLSVSHLKTSLTILLAMPDVRQRLCENQLRIVLKKDKDFAQGLGLVLYSLLGQIPGPIIFGAVIDSTCLVWDRSCGAKGNCWLYNKDSFRIRFFSVLAAFCLISSLLDMKVWHLGKNVDMYKDYDENKYMRKEVKRLREKNKYMREEDEHMREEAKDMREEDKDMREEDKDMREEAKDMKERMFQKEEN
;
A
#
# COMPACT_ATOMS: atom_id res chain seq x y z
N MET A 1 1.54 5.76 25.31
CA MET A 1 1.21 7.20 25.26
C MET A 1 2.25 7.83 24.38
N ILE A 2 1.81 8.50 23.31
CA ILE A 2 2.66 9.18 22.34
C ILE A 2 3.09 10.49 23.02
N ASP A 3 4.20 10.46 23.75
CA ASP A 3 4.76 11.68 24.35
C ASP A 3 5.69 12.33 23.33
N ASN A 4 5.22 13.46 22.79
CA ASN A 4 5.95 14.53 22.09
C ASN A 4 6.44 14.31 20.64
N SER A 5 5.50 14.14 19.70
CA SER A 5 5.73 14.43 18.28
C SER A 5 4.95 15.68 17.87
N TRP A 6 5.64 16.74 17.41
CA TRP A 6 4.99 17.99 16.98
C TRP A 6 4.75 17.94 15.47
N CYS A 7 3.53 18.25 15.01
CA CYS A 7 3.23 18.37 13.58
C CYS A 7 3.72 19.72 13.02
N GLY A 8 4.49 19.72 11.93
CA GLY A 8 5.06 20.93 11.34
C GLY A 8 5.58 20.70 9.92
N TRP A 9 6.34 21.65 9.37
CA TRP A 9 7.11 21.50 8.13
C TRP A 9 8.56 21.92 8.37
N GLY A 10 9.50 20.98 8.23
CA GLY A 10 10.93 21.24 8.45
C GLY A 10 11.24 21.67 9.89
N SER A 11 12.52 21.76 10.26
CA SER A 11 12.94 21.94 11.66
C SER A 11 12.37 23.16 12.40
N CYS A 12 11.73 24.10 11.69
CA CYS A 12 11.40 25.43 12.21
C CYS A 12 9.91 25.80 12.19
N PHE A 13 9.03 25.10 11.46
CA PHE A 13 7.63 25.54 11.31
C PHE A 13 6.63 24.55 11.92
N HIS A 14 6.27 24.73 13.19
CA HIS A 14 5.31 23.87 13.89
C HIS A 14 4.11 24.68 14.40
N PRO A 15 3.17 25.08 13.51
CA PRO A 15 2.08 25.94 13.92
C PRO A 15 1.05 25.19 14.77
N SER A 16 0.47 25.89 15.75
CA SER A 16 -0.46 25.33 16.75
C SER A 16 -1.72 24.70 16.14
N TRP A 17 -2.16 25.19 14.97
CA TRP A 17 -3.31 24.62 14.26
C TRP A 17 -3.04 23.23 13.69
N MET A 18 -1.79 22.92 13.35
CA MET A 18 -1.40 21.65 12.74
C MET A 18 -1.27 20.53 13.78
N GLN A 19 -1.03 20.88 15.05
CA GLN A 19 -0.98 19.93 16.17
C GLN A 19 -2.32 19.20 16.39
N LYS A 20 -3.44 19.76 15.90
CA LYS A 20 -4.75 19.10 15.93
C LYS A 20 -4.76 17.79 15.12
N PHE A 21 -3.88 17.66 14.13
CA PHE A 21 -3.76 16.48 13.27
C PHE A 21 -2.83 15.39 13.83
N ASN A 22 -2.22 15.60 15.01
CA ASN A 22 -1.34 14.64 15.69
C ASN A 22 -2.09 13.45 16.33
N ARG A 23 -3.32 13.19 15.90
CA ARG A 23 -4.17 12.11 16.46
C ARG A 23 -4.30 10.96 15.46
N PRO A 24 -4.36 9.70 15.93
CA PRO A 24 -4.43 8.53 15.04
C PRO A 24 -5.67 8.54 14.14
N GLU A 25 -6.76 9.21 14.53
CA GLU A 25 -7.97 9.36 13.71
C GLU A 25 -7.73 10.20 12.45
N TRP A 26 -6.91 11.24 12.53
CA TRP A 26 -6.55 12.05 11.36
C TRP A 26 -5.59 11.32 10.45
N TYR A 27 -4.67 10.55 11.02
CA TYR A 27 -3.82 9.64 10.26
C TYR A 27 -4.67 8.60 9.51
N LEU A 28 -5.72 8.03 10.13
CA LEU A 28 -6.65 7.12 9.48
C LEU A 28 -7.30 7.73 8.24
N VAL A 29 -7.76 8.99 8.33
CA VAL A 29 -8.35 9.71 7.19
C VAL A 29 -7.32 9.93 6.09
N ALA A 30 -6.12 10.41 6.43
CA ALA A 30 -5.05 10.65 5.46
C ALA A 30 -4.60 9.35 4.77
N PHE A 31 -4.43 8.27 5.55
CA PHE A 31 -4.08 6.94 5.06
C PHE A 31 -5.16 6.39 4.13
N GLY A 32 -6.43 6.53 4.48
CA GLY A 32 -7.54 6.10 3.64
C GLY A 32 -7.68 6.89 2.34
N LEU A 33 -7.54 8.22 2.38
CA LEU A 33 -7.53 9.08 1.17
C LEU A 33 -6.35 8.76 0.26
N TYR A 34 -5.17 8.54 0.83
CA TYR A 34 -4.01 8.13 0.03
C TYR A 34 -4.23 6.75 -0.60
N GLY A 35 -4.78 5.79 0.16
CA GLY A 35 -5.18 4.48 -0.37
C GLY A 35 -6.21 4.57 -1.50
N TRP A 36 -7.17 5.49 -1.40
CA TRP A 36 -8.10 5.80 -2.48
C TRP A 36 -7.35 6.20 -3.75
N THR A 37 -6.46 7.19 -3.68
CA THR A 37 -5.71 7.67 -4.84
C THR A 37 -4.86 6.57 -5.49
N GLN A 38 -4.21 5.72 -4.67
CA GLN A 38 -3.44 4.57 -5.12
C GLN A 38 -4.31 3.58 -5.91
N CYS A 39 -5.46 3.18 -5.35
CA CYS A 39 -6.36 2.24 -6.02
C CYS A 39 -7.01 2.82 -7.26
N MET A 40 -7.31 4.12 -7.26
CA MET A 40 -7.84 4.81 -8.44
C MET A 40 -6.82 4.79 -9.58
N ALA A 41 -5.54 5.11 -9.33
CA ALA A 41 -4.48 5.10 -10.33
C ALA A 41 -4.25 3.70 -10.93
N GLY A 42 -4.15 2.67 -10.07
CA GLY A 42 -4.00 1.28 -10.54
C GLY A 42 -5.20 0.78 -11.33
N PHE A 43 -6.42 1.14 -10.91
CA PHE A 43 -7.65 0.74 -11.60
C PHE A 43 -7.83 1.49 -12.93
N TYR A 44 -7.48 2.78 -12.98
CA TYR A 44 -7.50 3.57 -14.21
C TYR A 44 -6.61 2.92 -15.27
N PHE A 45 -5.35 2.63 -14.92
CA PHE A 45 -4.45 1.92 -15.82
C PHE A 45 -5.06 0.60 -16.31
N THR A 46 -5.47 -0.28 -15.39
CA THR A 46 -6.07 -1.59 -15.71
C THR A 46 -7.28 -1.47 -16.65
N SER A 47 -8.11 -0.42 -16.49
CA SER A 47 -9.30 -0.20 -17.30
C SER A 47 -8.98 0.38 -18.68
N THR A 48 -7.88 1.12 -18.82
CA THR A 48 -7.42 1.67 -20.10
C THR A 48 -6.61 0.70 -20.95
N ILE A 49 -6.20 -0.46 -20.41
CA ILE A 49 -5.36 -1.44 -21.12
C ILE A 49 -5.93 -1.82 -22.48
N SER A 50 -7.22 -2.13 -22.57
CA SER A 50 -7.84 -2.51 -23.85
C SER A 50 -7.75 -1.42 -24.92
N THR A 51 -7.76 -0.14 -24.50
CA THR A 51 -7.60 1.00 -25.40
C THR A 51 -6.14 1.13 -25.84
N ILE A 52 -5.19 0.90 -24.93
CA ILE A 52 -3.76 0.88 -25.24
C ILE A 52 -3.43 -0.30 -26.17
N GLU A 53 -3.95 -1.50 -25.91
CA GLU A 53 -3.83 -2.69 -26.77
C GLU A 53 -4.28 -2.40 -28.18
N LYS A 54 -5.45 -1.77 -28.30
CA LYS A 54 -6.01 -1.43 -29.60
C LYS A 54 -5.24 -0.32 -30.30
N ARG A 55 -4.81 0.71 -29.58
CA ARG A 55 -4.08 1.86 -30.14
C ARG A 55 -2.69 1.47 -30.65
N PHE A 56 -1.98 0.64 -29.92
CA PHE A 56 -0.61 0.23 -30.24
C PHE A 56 -0.52 -1.19 -30.80
N LYS A 57 -1.67 -1.82 -31.09
CA LYS A 57 -1.80 -3.18 -31.62
C LYS A 57 -1.01 -4.20 -30.79
N LEU A 58 -1.09 -4.11 -29.46
CA LEU A 58 -0.37 -5.01 -28.55
C LEU A 58 -1.19 -6.28 -28.28
N PRO A 59 -0.58 -7.47 -28.35
CA PRO A 59 -1.22 -8.71 -27.91
C PRO A 59 -1.38 -8.73 -26.37
N SER A 60 -2.42 -9.39 -25.86
CA SER A 60 -2.75 -9.37 -24.43
C SER A 60 -1.69 -10.04 -23.54
N LYS A 61 -0.88 -10.96 -24.09
CA LYS A 61 0.30 -11.48 -23.40
C LYS A 61 1.32 -10.38 -23.05
N ILE A 62 1.55 -9.40 -23.95
CA ILE A 62 2.55 -8.33 -23.73
C ILE A 62 2.02 -7.32 -22.71
N THR A 63 0.74 -6.99 -22.74
CA THR A 63 0.12 -6.14 -21.71
C THR A 63 0.10 -6.82 -20.34
N GLY A 64 -0.05 -8.15 -20.29
CA GLY A 64 0.17 -8.93 -19.08
C GLY A 64 1.60 -8.78 -18.52
N ILE A 65 2.63 -8.73 -19.38
CA ILE A 65 4.02 -8.45 -18.97
C ILE A 65 4.16 -7.02 -18.44
N ILE A 66 3.53 -6.02 -19.09
CA ILE A 66 3.53 -4.63 -18.62
C ILE A 66 2.93 -4.53 -17.21
N MET A 67 1.77 -5.15 -16.98
CA MET A 67 1.12 -5.16 -15.66
C MET A 67 2.02 -5.77 -14.57
N SER A 68 2.77 -6.81 -14.91
CA SER A 68 3.68 -7.47 -13.96
C SER A 68 4.80 -6.55 -13.44
N GLY A 69 5.08 -5.42 -14.10
CA GLY A 69 6.11 -4.47 -13.65
C GLY A 69 5.90 -3.97 -12.23
N ASN A 70 4.65 -3.74 -11.82
CA ASN A 70 4.29 -3.38 -10.45
C ASN A 70 4.76 -4.45 -9.46
N ASP A 71 4.39 -5.71 -9.71
CA ASP A 71 4.74 -6.83 -8.84
C ASP A 71 6.23 -7.18 -8.88
N VAL A 72 6.90 -6.97 -10.01
CA VAL A 72 8.37 -7.11 -10.11
C VAL A 72 9.05 -6.10 -9.18
N SER A 73 8.58 -4.86 -9.12
CA SER A 73 9.13 -3.88 -8.17
C SER A 73 8.96 -4.31 -6.71
N ILE A 74 7.81 -4.94 -6.38
CA ILE A 74 7.53 -5.47 -5.05
C ILE A 74 8.52 -6.58 -4.72
N VAL A 75 8.72 -7.54 -5.62
CA VAL A 75 9.66 -8.66 -5.40
C VAL A 75 11.09 -8.16 -5.21
N MET A 76 11.53 -7.20 -6.02
CA MET A 76 12.92 -6.72 -5.98
C MET A 76 13.20 -5.79 -4.81
N LEU A 77 12.26 -4.90 -4.47
CA LEU A 77 12.54 -3.76 -3.60
C LEU A 77 11.82 -3.81 -2.26
N SER A 78 10.75 -4.60 -2.09
CA SER A 78 9.92 -4.51 -0.87
C SER A 78 10.65 -4.82 0.42
N LEU A 79 11.52 -5.83 0.47
CA LEU A 79 12.31 -6.15 1.67
C LEU A 79 13.26 -5.01 2.02
N THR A 80 13.91 -4.43 1.01
CA THR A 80 14.85 -3.31 1.19
C THR A 80 14.12 -2.05 1.65
N LEU A 81 13.03 -1.69 0.97
CA LEU A 81 12.20 -0.52 1.28
C LEU A 81 11.55 -0.64 2.66
N THR A 82 11.06 -1.81 3.04
CA THR A 82 10.48 -2.03 4.38
C THR A 82 11.54 -2.04 5.47
N TYR A 83 12.73 -2.58 5.22
CA TYR A 83 13.83 -2.56 6.19
C TYR A 83 14.34 -1.14 6.49
N TYR A 84 14.55 -0.31 5.46
CA TYR A 84 14.99 1.08 5.67
C TYR A 84 13.84 1.99 6.12
N GLY A 85 12.64 1.78 5.60
CA GLY A 85 11.44 2.53 5.97
C GLY A 85 10.99 2.28 7.42
N SER A 86 11.15 1.05 7.92
CA SER A 86 10.82 0.66 9.31
C SER A 86 11.74 1.27 10.35
N LYS A 87 13.02 1.47 10.01
CA LYS A 87 14.02 2.09 10.89
C LYS A 87 13.91 3.61 10.97
N ARG A 88 13.35 4.22 9.93
CA ARG A 88 13.14 5.67 9.84
C ARG A 88 11.66 5.99 10.11
N ASN A 89 11.31 7.25 9.89
CA ASN A 89 9.96 7.74 10.08
C ASN A 89 9.02 7.15 9.01
N ARG A 90 8.20 6.17 9.40
CA ARG A 90 7.27 5.45 8.50
C ARG A 90 6.38 6.39 7.67
N PRO A 91 5.65 7.36 8.28
CA PRO A 91 4.89 8.37 7.53
C PRO A 91 5.68 9.11 6.45
N MET A 92 6.94 9.48 6.71
CA MET A 92 7.77 10.22 5.74
C MET A 92 8.00 9.39 4.47
N TRP A 93 8.36 8.12 4.64
CA TRP A 93 8.53 7.19 3.53
C TRP A 93 7.23 6.93 2.77
N MET A 94 6.08 6.93 3.46
CA MET A 94 4.79 6.89 2.78
C MET A 94 4.56 8.14 1.92
N GLY A 95 4.95 9.32 2.40
CA GLY A 95 4.90 10.56 1.65
C GLY A 95 5.79 10.52 0.39
N VAL A 96 7.02 10.01 0.51
CA VAL A 96 7.91 9.73 -0.64
C VAL A 96 7.23 8.79 -1.64
N GLY A 97 6.59 7.72 -1.15
CA GLY A 97 5.80 6.82 -1.98
C GLY A 97 4.70 7.54 -2.76
N GLY A 98 4.06 8.55 -2.17
CA GLY A 98 3.01 9.33 -2.84
C GLY A 98 3.54 10.16 -4.00
N VAL A 99 4.72 10.77 -3.85
CA VAL A 99 5.41 11.49 -4.94
C VAL A 99 5.81 10.53 -6.05
N ILE A 100 6.35 9.35 -5.69
CA ILE A 100 6.71 8.30 -6.65
C ILE A 100 5.49 7.85 -7.47
N THR A 101 4.34 7.66 -6.81
CA THR A 101 3.09 7.34 -7.52
C THR A 101 2.62 8.46 -8.43
N ALA A 102 2.74 9.72 -8.04
CA ALA A 102 2.43 10.84 -8.94
C ALA A 102 3.30 10.81 -10.21
N ILE A 103 4.61 10.56 -10.06
CA ILE A 103 5.53 10.38 -11.20
C ILE A 103 5.09 9.22 -12.09
N SER A 104 4.67 8.09 -11.49
CA SER A 104 4.19 6.93 -12.26
C SER A 104 2.96 7.25 -13.12
N CYS A 105 2.04 8.09 -12.62
CA CYS A 105 0.90 8.56 -13.38
C CYS A 105 1.38 9.29 -14.64
N PHE A 106 2.22 10.32 -14.51
CA PHE A 106 2.74 11.06 -15.68
C PHE A 106 3.43 10.16 -16.71
N LEU A 107 4.18 9.14 -16.26
CA LEU A 107 4.81 8.17 -17.14
C LEU A 107 3.80 7.32 -17.93
N ILE A 108 2.60 7.06 -17.38
CA ILE A 108 1.51 6.38 -18.11
C ILE A 108 1.01 7.26 -19.26
N ALA A 109 0.87 8.57 -19.08
CA ALA A 109 0.39 9.47 -20.14
C ALA A 109 1.46 9.77 -21.22
N LEU A 110 2.74 9.64 -20.87
CA LEU A 110 3.89 9.98 -21.71
C LEU A 110 3.85 9.39 -23.14
N PRO A 111 3.47 8.12 -23.38
CA PRO A 111 3.47 7.56 -24.73
C PRO A 111 2.53 8.28 -25.69
N HIS A 112 1.44 8.87 -25.20
CA HIS A 112 0.56 9.67 -26.05
C HIS A 112 1.24 10.96 -26.51
N PHE A 113 2.01 11.62 -25.65
CA PHE A 113 2.75 12.83 -26.02
C PHE A 113 3.92 12.56 -26.97
N ILE A 114 4.54 11.38 -26.87
CA ILE A 114 5.65 10.99 -27.76
C ILE A 114 5.13 10.54 -29.13
N TYR A 115 4.08 9.70 -29.15
CA TYR A 115 3.64 9.02 -30.38
C TYR A 115 2.34 9.56 -30.99
N GLY A 116 1.65 10.45 -30.28
CA GLY A 116 0.40 11.06 -30.72
C GLY A 116 -0.78 10.08 -30.85
N PRO A 117 -1.90 10.55 -31.45
CA PRO A 117 -3.13 9.78 -31.60
C PRO A 117 -3.05 8.65 -32.64
N GLY A 118 -2.07 8.71 -33.55
CA GLY A 118 -1.80 7.66 -34.55
C GLY A 118 -2.52 7.85 -35.88
N LYS A 119 -1.92 7.35 -36.97
CA LYS A 119 -2.42 7.51 -38.34
C LYS A 119 -3.80 6.86 -38.54
N ASP A 120 -3.99 5.65 -38.00
CA ASP A 120 -5.27 4.91 -38.10
C ASP A 120 -6.44 5.64 -37.41
N ALA A 121 -6.16 6.38 -36.33
CA ALA A 121 -7.16 7.21 -35.66
C ALA A 121 -7.41 8.51 -36.45
N LEU A 122 -6.35 9.21 -36.86
CA LEU A 122 -6.45 10.46 -37.63
C LEU A 122 -7.19 10.26 -38.96
N ALA A 123 -7.03 9.12 -39.63
CA ALA A 123 -7.75 8.77 -40.85
C ALA A 123 -9.29 8.70 -40.69
N LEU A 124 -9.82 8.73 -39.47
CA LEU A 124 -11.25 8.70 -39.15
C LEU A 124 -11.80 10.09 -38.75
N THR A 125 -11.05 11.16 -39.01
CA THR A 125 -11.40 12.55 -38.65
C THR A 125 -11.77 13.37 -39.88
N LYS A 126 -12.72 14.30 -39.77
CA LYS A 126 -13.19 15.08 -40.93
C LYS A 126 -12.06 15.88 -41.56
N GLU A 127 -11.19 16.43 -40.73
CA GLU A 127 -10.06 17.26 -41.13
C GLU A 127 -9.07 16.52 -42.03
N PHE A 128 -8.89 15.21 -41.80
CA PHE A 128 -8.06 14.36 -42.65
C PHE A 128 -8.72 14.09 -44.01
N TRP A 129 -10.04 13.82 -44.02
CA TRP A 129 -10.80 13.58 -45.25
C TRP A 129 -10.88 14.84 -46.11
N ASP A 130 -11.09 16.01 -45.51
CA ASP A 130 -11.16 17.29 -46.24
C ASP A 130 -9.82 17.62 -46.93
N GLN A 131 -8.68 17.34 -46.27
CA GLN A 131 -7.36 17.48 -46.88
C GLN A 131 -7.11 16.50 -48.04
N GLU A 132 -7.60 15.26 -47.96
CA GLU A 132 -7.44 14.29 -49.04
C GLU A 132 -8.36 14.60 -50.23
N PHE A 133 -9.59 15.06 -49.96
CA PHE A 133 -10.56 15.44 -50.99
C PHE A 133 -10.15 16.72 -51.74
N ASP A 134 -9.54 17.70 -51.06
CA ASP A 134 -9.02 18.92 -51.71
C ASP A 134 -7.81 18.65 -52.63
N ASN A 135 -7.05 17.58 -52.36
CA ASN A 135 -5.91 17.17 -53.19
C ASN A 135 -6.32 16.25 -54.36
N LEU A 136 -7.56 15.77 -54.40
CA LEU A 136 -8.10 14.92 -55.44
C LEU A 136 -8.69 15.76 -56.58
N SER A 137 -7.94 15.86 -57.69
CA SER A 137 -8.47 16.46 -58.92
C SER A 137 -9.73 15.73 -59.41
N LEU A 138 -10.74 16.51 -59.81
CA LEU A 138 -12.10 16.08 -60.20
C LEU A 138 -12.16 15.14 -61.43
N SER A 139 -11.02 14.63 -61.92
CA SER A 139 -10.91 13.72 -63.05
C SER A 139 -10.81 12.23 -62.68
N GLN A 140 -10.62 11.86 -61.40
CA GLN A 140 -10.49 10.45 -60.98
C GLN A 140 -11.77 9.80 -60.42
N ILE A 141 -12.83 10.59 -60.16
CA ILE A 141 -14.04 10.12 -59.46
C ILE A 141 -14.94 9.21 -60.32
N LYS A 142 -14.66 9.06 -61.63
CA LYS A 142 -15.53 8.29 -62.54
C LYS A 142 -15.23 6.79 -62.66
N GLU A 143 -14.13 6.28 -62.09
CA GLU A 143 -13.75 4.85 -62.24
C GLU A 143 -13.89 4.00 -60.97
N ASP A 144 -14.11 4.58 -59.79
CA ASP A 144 -14.02 3.85 -58.53
C ASP A 144 -15.36 3.40 -57.91
N THR A 145 -16.40 3.17 -58.72
CA THR A 145 -17.64 2.51 -58.28
C THR A 145 -17.48 0.97 -58.21
N SER A 146 -16.31 0.48 -57.80
CA SER A 146 -16.05 -0.95 -57.50
C SER A 146 -15.22 -1.18 -56.24
N LEU A 147 -15.21 -0.21 -55.33
CA LEU A 147 -14.41 -0.20 -54.09
C LEU A 147 -14.80 -1.22 -53.00
N CYS A 148 -15.71 -2.17 -53.27
CA CYS A 148 -16.03 -3.25 -52.33
C CYS A 148 -15.42 -4.62 -52.67
N LEU A 149 -14.73 -4.81 -53.81
CA LEU A 149 -14.22 -6.15 -54.18
C LEU A 149 -12.79 -6.21 -54.73
N LYS A 150 -11.97 -5.16 -54.53
CA LYS A 150 -10.54 -5.23 -54.87
C LYS A 150 -9.65 -4.53 -53.84
N GLY A 151 -9.95 -4.72 -52.56
CA GLY A 151 -9.12 -4.24 -51.45
C GLY A 151 -7.85 -5.07 -51.26
N ARG A 152 -6.96 -5.12 -52.25
CA ARG A 152 -5.54 -5.33 -51.96
C ARG A 152 -4.98 -3.97 -51.54
N HIS A 153 -5.37 -3.51 -50.35
CA HIS A 153 -4.60 -2.47 -49.67
C HIS A 153 -3.20 -3.05 -49.51
N ARG A 154 -2.28 -2.62 -50.37
CA ARG A 154 -0.86 -2.86 -50.20
C ARG A 154 -0.53 -2.07 -48.94
N GLU A 155 -0.47 -2.76 -47.80
CA GLU A 155 0.07 -2.22 -46.56
C GLU A 155 1.48 -1.73 -46.91
N VAL A 156 1.64 -0.42 -47.09
CA VAL A 156 2.95 0.18 -47.36
C VAL A 156 3.65 0.21 -46.01
N CYS A 157 4.31 -0.89 -45.67
CA CYS A 157 5.23 -0.95 -44.55
C CYS A 157 6.39 -0.01 -44.89
N THR A 158 6.44 1.14 -44.22
CA THR A 158 7.59 2.04 -44.28
C THR A 158 8.74 1.45 -43.45
N GLU A 159 9.99 1.84 -43.72
CA GLU A 159 11.14 1.42 -42.91
C GLU A 159 10.97 1.84 -41.42
N ASP A 160 10.13 2.84 -41.14
CA ASP A 160 9.71 3.26 -39.80
C ASP A 160 8.75 2.28 -39.09
N ASP A 161 8.12 1.35 -39.82
CA ASP A 161 7.24 0.31 -39.28
C ASP A 161 8.02 -0.96 -38.88
N LEU A 162 9.35 -0.89 -38.72
CA LEU A 162 10.14 -1.97 -38.17
C LEU A 162 9.78 -2.16 -36.67
N VAL A 163 8.72 -2.96 -36.48
CA VAL A 163 7.93 -3.28 -35.26
C VAL A 163 8.75 -3.60 -33.99
N GLY A 164 10.08 -3.75 -34.07
CA GLY A 164 10.95 -4.12 -32.95
C GLY A 164 11.27 -2.98 -31.98
N GLU A 165 11.80 -1.85 -32.46
CA GLU A 165 12.37 -0.81 -31.58
C GLU A 165 11.29 0.10 -30.97
N PHE A 166 10.33 0.53 -31.79
CA PHE A 166 9.20 1.37 -31.37
C PHE A 166 8.34 0.67 -30.30
N SER A 167 8.02 -0.61 -30.55
CA SER A 167 7.21 -1.40 -29.63
C SER A 167 7.97 -1.71 -28.35
N PHE A 168 9.29 -1.92 -28.42
CA PHE A 168 10.12 -2.12 -27.23
C PHE A 168 10.15 -0.87 -26.33
N PHE A 169 10.41 0.31 -26.90
CA PHE A 169 10.48 1.55 -26.11
C PHE A 169 9.14 1.88 -25.44
N LEU A 170 8.02 1.70 -26.15
CA LEU A 170 6.68 1.84 -25.59
C LEU A 170 6.44 0.88 -24.42
N VAL A 171 6.70 -0.41 -24.64
CA VAL A 171 6.53 -1.45 -23.61
C VAL A 171 7.44 -1.18 -22.41
N ALA A 172 8.66 -0.69 -22.64
CA ALA A 172 9.59 -0.32 -21.59
C ALA A 172 9.10 0.87 -20.76
N ILE A 173 8.57 1.93 -21.39
CA ILE A 173 7.98 3.08 -20.67
C ILE A 173 6.81 2.62 -19.81
N LEU A 174 5.88 1.87 -20.39
CA LEU A 174 4.69 1.40 -19.66
C LEU A 174 5.05 0.40 -18.55
N PHE A 175 6.03 -0.46 -18.79
CA PHE A 175 6.54 -1.37 -17.77
C PHE A 175 7.20 -0.58 -16.63
N PHE A 176 8.03 0.42 -16.95
CA PHE A 176 8.68 1.26 -15.97
C PHE A 176 7.67 2.11 -15.18
N SER A 177 6.60 2.60 -15.82
CA SER A 177 5.53 3.31 -15.11
C SER A 177 4.85 2.39 -14.09
N GLN A 178 4.56 1.13 -14.44
CA GLN A 178 4.01 0.16 -13.49
C GLN A 178 5.01 -0.21 -12.39
N PHE A 179 6.29 -0.34 -12.73
CA PHE A 179 7.37 -0.58 -11.77
C PHE A 179 7.45 0.54 -10.72
N VAL A 180 7.44 1.80 -11.16
CA VAL A 180 7.44 2.97 -10.27
C VAL A 180 6.17 3.02 -9.40
N LEU A 181 5.00 2.70 -9.98
CA LEU A 181 3.74 2.61 -9.23
C LEU A 181 3.82 1.57 -8.09
N GLY A 182 4.47 0.43 -8.34
CA GLY A 182 4.62 -0.63 -7.34
C GLY A 182 5.52 -0.28 -6.15
N ILE A 183 6.51 0.60 -6.35
CA ILE A 183 7.31 1.17 -5.24
C ILE A 183 6.40 1.98 -4.30
N GLY A 184 5.56 2.86 -4.86
CA GLY A 184 4.60 3.66 -4.09
C GLY A 184 3.57 2.80 -3.36
N TRP A 185 3.03 1.80 -4.05
CA TRP A 185 2.12 0.80 -3.47
C TRP A 185 2.75 0.06 -2.29
N THR A 186 4.00 -0.37 -2.42
CA THR A 186 4.74 -1.09 -1.38
C THR A 186 4.90 -0.25 -0.12
N LEU A 187 5.39 0.97 -0.26
CA LEU A 187 5.62 1.89 0.87
C LEU A 187 4.31 2.24 1.58
N PHE A 188 3.25 2.46 0.81
CA PHE A 188 1.90 2.70 1.34
C PHE A 188 1.39 1.49 2.14
N GLN A 189 1.39 0.31 1.52
CA GLN A 189 0.74 -0.87 2.06
C GLN A 189 1.47 -1.40 3.30
N THR A 190 2.81 -1.43 3.28
CA THR A 190 3.62 -2.02 4.37
C THR A 190 3.78 -1.08 5.56
N LEU A 191 4.30 0.13 5.32
CA LEU A 191 4.60 1.08 6.40
C LEU A 191 3.33 1.74 6.94
N GLY A 192 2.32 1.92 6.08
CA GLY A 192 1.09 2.60 6.47
C GLY A 192 0.19 1.80 7.40
N GLN A 193 0.00 0.51 7.11
CA GLN A 193 -0.83 -0.37 7.94
C GLN A 193 -0.15 -0.69 9.28
N THR A 194 1.16 -0.92 9.26
CA THR A 194 1.95 -1.19 10.47
C THR A 194 2.06 0.02 11.37
N TYR A 195 2.18 1.23 10.81
CA TYR A 195 2.13 2.46 11.58
C TYR A 195 0.76 2.67 12.22
N LEU A 196 -0.34 2.43 11.49
CA LEU A 196 -1.68 2.50 12.08
C LEU A 196 -1.78 1.53 13.27
N ASP A 197 -1.39 0.27 13.07
CA ASP A 197 -1.49 -0.79 14.08
C ASP A 197 -0.65 -0.54 15.33
N ASP A 198 0.54 0.06 15.18
CA ASP A 198 1.41 0.36 16.30
C ASP A 198 0.98 1.58 17.13
N ASN A 199 0.20 2.49 16.53
CA ASN A 199 -0.25 3.75 17.14
C ASN A 199 -1.72 3.74 17.61
N THR A 200 -2.48 2.68 17.30
CA THR A 200 -3.86 2.52 17.77
C THR A 200 -3.97 1.44 18.84
N ASP A 201 -4.98 1.54 19.70
CA ASP A 201 -5.27 0.49 20.67
C ASP A 201 -5.59 -0.82 19.94
N LYS A 202 -4.92 -1.91 20.29
CA LYS A 202 -5.09 -3.23 19.64
C LYS A 202 -6.55 -3.73 19.55
N LYS A 203 -7.44 -3.24 20.44
CA LYS A 203 -8.88 -3.54 20.39
C LYS A 203 -9.62 -2.76 19.29
N LYS A 204 -9.18 -1.54 19.00
CA LYS A 204 -9.75 -0.64 17.98
C LYS A 204 -9.06 -0.77 16.63
N THR A 205 -7.82 -1.25 16.61
CA THR A 205 -7.03 -1.39 15.38
C THR A 205 -7.74 -2.15 14.26
N PRO A 206 -8.36 -3.33 14.50
CA PRO A 206 -9.02 -4.08 13.42
C PRO A 206 -10.17 -3.29 12.81
N PHE A 207 -10.93 -2.59 13.67
CA PHE A 207 -11.99 -1.69 13.22
C PHE A 207 -11.45 -0.52 12.40
N MET A 208 -10.38 0.14 12.85
CA MET A 208 -9.75 1.25 12.10
C MET A 208 -9.14 0.78 10.76
N ILE A 209 -8.47 -0.37 10.72
CA ILE A 209 -7.95 -0.97 9.48
C ILE A 209 -9.10 -1.31 8.52
N SER A 210 -10.23 -1.81 9.04
CA SER A 210 -11.41 -2.09 8.23
C SER A 210 -11.99 -0.82 7.60
N ILE A 211 -12.11 0.28 8.35
CA ILE A 211 -12.53 1.58 7.83
C ILE A 211 -11.56 2.08 6.74
N ALA A 212 -10.25 2.07 7.00
CA ALA A 212 -9.25 2.48 6.02
C ALA A 212 -9.36 1.66 4.73
N SER A 213 -9.57 0.36 4.86
CA SER A 213 -9.68 -0.56 3.74
C SER A 213 -10.97 -0.34 2.94
N SER A 214 -12.10 -0.13 3.61
CA SER A 214 -13.37 0.19 2.96
C SER A 214 -13.29 1.50 2.19
N LEU A 215 -12.67 2.54 2.78
CA LEU A 215 -12.44 3.82 2.11
C LEU A 215 -11.57 3.64 0.85
N ARG A 216 -10.54 2.80 0.92
CA ARG A 216 -9.73 2.42 -0.25
C ARG A 216 -10.54 1.74 -1.35
N GLN A 217 -11.50 0.87 -1.01
CA GLN A 217 -12.33 0.17 -2.00
C GLN A 217 -13.31 1.09 -2.75
N LEU A 218 -13.50 2.35 -2.33
CA LEU A 218 -14.22 3.35 -3.14
C LEU A 218 -13.40 3.81 -4.36
N GLY A 219 -12.08 3.60 -4.34
CA GLY A 219 -11.17 3.96 -5.43
C GLY A 219 -11.56 3.39 -6.80
N PRO A 220 -11.76 2.06 -6.94
CA PRO A 220 -12.20 1.45 -8.20
C PRO A 220 -13.53 1.99 -8.73
N ALA A 221 -14.49 2.32 -7.85
CA ALA A 221 -15.78 2.87 -8.27
C ALA A 221 -15.58 4.24 -8.95
N LEU A 222 -14.84 5.16 -8.33
CA LEU A 222 -14.51 6.44 -8.98
C LEU A 222 -13.56 6.29 -10.16
N GLY A 223 -12.62 5.34 -10.10
CA GLY A 223 -11.69 5.05 -11.20
C GLY A 223 -12.44 4.59 -12.45
N SER A 224 -13.46 3.73 -12.31
CA SER A 224 -14.31 3.30 -13.42
C SER A 224 -15.14 4.46 -14.00
N TYR A 225 -15.66 5.34 -13.15
CA TYR A 225 -16.34 6.56 -13.58
C TYR A 225 -15.41 7.49 -14.37
N LEU A 226 -14.22 7.79 -13.82
CA LEU A 226 -13.21 8.61 -14.47
C LEU A 226 -12.77 8.01 -15.81
N THR A 227 -12.51 6.70 -15.84
CA THR A 227 -12.15 5.99 -17.07
C THR A 227 -13.27 6.07 -18.10
N SER A 228 -14.52 5.84 -17.70
CA SER A 228 -15.67 5.94 -18.60
C SER A 228 -15.81 7.36 -19.17
N ALA A 229 -15.62 8.39 -18.34
CA ALA A 229 -15.66 9.78 -18.79
C ALA A 229 -14.52 10.12 -19.77
N CYS A 230 -13.29 9.66 -19.50
CA CYS A 230 -12.14 9.89 -20.38
C CYS A 230 -12.22 9.10 -21.70
N LEU A 231 -12.63 7.82 -21.66
CA LEU A 231 -12.75 7.01 -22.87
C LEU A 231 -13.91 7.44 -23.77
N LYS A 232 -14.83 8.26 -23.22
CA LYS A 232 -15.86 8.94 -24.00
C LYS A 232 -15.35 10.13 -24.82
N LEU A 233 -14.18 10.66 -24.50
CA LEU A 233 -13.55 11.66 -25.34
C LEU A 233 -12.73 10.95 -26.40
N TYR A 234 -12.75 11.47 -27.63
CA TYR A 234 -11.90 10.95 -28.70
C TYR A 234 -10.43 11.17 -28.33
N ILE A 235 -9.54 10.28 -28.79
CA ILE A 235 -8.12 10.27 -28.42
C ILE A 235 -7.44 11.64 -28.56
N ASP A 236 -7.81 12.40 -29.60
CA ASP A 236 -7.41 13.78 -29.82
C ASP A 236 -8.63 14.69 -29.68
N LEU A 237 -8.51 15.71 -28.82
CA LEU A 237 -9.60 16.64 -28.51
C LEU A 237 -9.69 17.80 -29.53
N SER A 238 -8.66 17.99 -30.35
CA SER A 238 -8.57 19.10 -31.30
C SER A 238 -9.24 18.81 -32.65
N VAL A 239 -9.54 17.54 -32.92
CA VAL A 239 -10.09 17.05 -34.20
C VAL A 239 -11.50 16.48 -34.04
N THR A 240 -12.27 16.46 -35.12
CA THR A 240 -13.65 15.99 -35.12
C THR A 240 -13.77 14.59 -35.73
N PRO A 241 -14.15 13.57 -34.93
CA PRO A 241 -14.29 12.21 -35.44
C PRO A 241 -15.54 12.10 -36.35
N VAL A 242 -15.41 11.35 -37.45
CA VAL A 242 -16.53 10.97 -38.33
C VAL A 242 -17.34 9.82 -37.71
N ILE A 243 -16.69 9.01 -36.88
CA ILE A 243 -17.27 7.82 -36.26
C ILE A 243 -17.90 8.11 -34.90
N ASP A 244 -18.96 7.38 -34.57
CA ASP A 244 -19.61 7.41 -33.26
C ASP A 244 -18.90 6.47 -32.26
N MET A 245 -19.13 6.67 -30.97
CA MET A 245 -18.53 5.92 -29.86
C MET A 245 -18.88 4.44 -29.84
N LYS A 246 -19.95 4.07 -30.56
CA LYS A 246 -20.39 2.68 -30.72
C LYS A 246 -19.56 1.93 -31.77
N ASP A 247 -18.82 2.65 -32.61
CA ASP A 247 -17.99 2.02 -33.64
C ASP A 247 -16.84 1.24 -32.96
N PRO A 248 -16.62 -0.03 -33.31
CA PRO A 248 -15.54 -0.84 -32.75
C PRO A 248 -14.14 -0.27 -33.05
N ARG A 249 -14.00 0.74 -33.92
CA ARG A 249 -12.76 1.48 -34.21
C ARG A 249 -12.55 2.72 -33.33
N TRP A 250 -13.51 3.11 -32.50
CA TRP A 250 -13.36 4.21 -31.53
C TRP A 250 -12.19 4.00 -30.55
N ILE A 251 -11.31 4.98 -30.41
CA ILE A 251 -10.22 4.99 -29.42
C ILE A 251 -10.44 6.18 -28.50
N GLY A 252 -10.65 5.90 -27.22
CA GLY A 252 -10.88 6.92 -26.21
C GLY A 252 -9.59 7.58 -25.71
N ALA A 253 -9.70 8.78 -25.13
CA ALA A 253 -8.59 9.55 -24.56
C ALA A 253 -8.08 8.96 -23.22
N TRP A 254 -7.43 7.81 -23.31
CA TRP A 254 -6.88 7.03 -22.19
C TRP A 254 -5.75 7.73 -21.40
N TRP A 255 -5.17 8.81 -21.94
CA TRP A 255 -4.09 9.57 -21.32
C TRP A 255 -4.59 10.71 -20.41
N LEU A 256 -5.86 11.13 -20.57
CA LEU A 256 -6.41 12.31 -19.87
C LEU A 256 -6.69 12.11 -18.38
N GLY A 257 -7.07 10.91 -17.96
CA GLY A 257 -7.46 10.67 -16.57
C GLY A 257 -6.28 10.73 -15.62
N THR A 258 -5.07 10.66 -16.15
CA THR A 258 -3.81 10.89 -15.46
C THR A 258 -3.56 12.38 -15.15
N GLU A 259 -3.96 13.26 -16.08
CA GLU A 259 -3.68 14.71 -16.10
C GLU A 259 -4.78 15.55 -15.41
N ARG A 260 -5.91 14.93 -15.02
CA ARG A 260 -6.96 15.61 -14.22
C ARG A 260 -7.01 15.13 -12.77
N PRO A 261 -6.09 15.56 -11.89
CA PRO A 261 -6.26 15.40 -10.44
C PRO A 261 -7.36 16.32 -9.85
N GLU A 262 -8.00 17.18 -10.65
CA GLU A 262 -8.72 18.34 -10.15
C GLU A 262 -10.21 18.38 -10.49
N LEU A 263 -10.96 17.36 -10.05
CA LEU A 263 -12.26 17.67 -9.48
C LEU A 263 -12.01 18.41 -8.15
N ARG A 264 -11.72 19.71 -8.28
CA ARG A 264 -11.64 20.79 -7.30
C ARG A 264 -11.93 20.37 -5.84
N VAL A 265 -11.04 19.58 -5.24
CA VAL A 265 -10.80 19.67 -3.80
C VAL A 265 -9.46 20.34 -3.67
N ARG A 266 -9.53 21.61 -3.29
CA ARG A 266 -8.39 22.45 -2.96
C ARG A 266 -7.72 21.91 -1.69
N TYR A 267 -7.10 20.74 -1.76
CA TYR A 267 -6.13 20.32 -0.77
C TYR A 267 -4.84 21.05 -1.10
N ARG A 268 -4.51 22.06 -0.27
CA ARG A 268 -3.16 22.59 -0.22
C ARG A 268 -2.20 21.41 0.02
N CYS A 269 -1.52 20.96 -1.03
CA CYS A 269 -0.50 19.91 -0.98
C CYS A 269 0.68 20.26 -0.06
N GLY A 270 0.77 21.52 0.43
CA GLY A 270 1.72 21.93 1.47
C GLY A 270 1.38 21.48 2.90
N ALA A 271 0.21 20.88 3.16
CA ALA A 271 -0.18 20.46 4.52
C ALA A 271 0.06 18.97 4.81
N ILE A 272 0.11 18.10 3.80
CA ILE A 272 0.24 16.64 3.96
C ILE A 272 1.70 16.19 3.80
N CYS A 273 2.50 16.92 3.02
CA CYS A 273 3.92 16.65 2.86
C CYS A 273 4.75 17.09 4.09
N GLY A 274 4.28 18.09 4.84
CA GLY A 274 4.96 18.58 6.06
C GLY A 274 4.80 17.66 7.28
N THR A 275 3.60 17.15 7.54
CA THR A 275 3.28 16.45 8.80
C THR A 275 4.02 15.13 8.99
N ALA A 276 4.49 14.54 7.90
CA ALA A 276 5.17 13.27 7.90
C ALA A 276 6.67 13.38 8.22
N ASP A 277 7.30 14.55 8.09
CA ASP A 277 8.77 14.68 8.03
C ASP A 277 9.48 14.69 9.41
N GLN A 278 8.76 14.67 10.54
CA GLN A 278 9.34 15.26 11.78
C GLN A 278 9.35 14.41 13.05
N TYR A 279 9.02 13.12 12.99
CA TYR A 279 8.93 12.25 14.18
C TYR A 279 10.27 11.80 14.79
N ALA A 280 11.41 12.34 14.36
CA ALA A 280 12.73 11.89 14.81
C ALA A 280 13.19 12.62 16.09
N ARG A 281 13.15 11.94 17.24
CA ARG A 281 14.33 11.75 18.10
C ARG A 281 14.15 10.71 19.22
N LYS A 282 15.11 9.77 19.26
CA LYS A 282 15.58 8.90 20.36
C LYS A 282 14.66 7.76 20.87
N MET A 283 15.06 6.51 20.59
CA MET A 283 15.81 5.64 21.53
C MET A 283 16.00 4.22 20.96
N ASP A 284 17.23 3.74 21.10
CA ASP A 284 17.67 2.35 20.85
C ASP A 284 17.59 1.54 22.17
N VAL A 285 17.76 0.21 22.09
CA VAL A 285 18.31 -0.74 23.10
C VAL A 285 17.51 -2.07 23.27
N ARG A 286 18.11 -3.13 22.67
CA ARG A 286 18.40 -4.52 23.12
C ARG A 286 17.37 -5.69 23.13
N TYR A 287 17.73 -6.72 22.33
CA TYR A 287 17.80 -8.21 22.50
C TYR A 287 16.63 -9.00 23.16
N ARG A 288 16.28 -10.25 22.81
CA ARG A 288 17.04 -11.44 22.35
C ARG A 288 16.09 -12.48 21.71
N ASN A 289 16.61 -13.27 20.76
CA ASN A 289 16.19 -14.58 20.20
C ASN A 289 14.71 -14.98 20.19
N VAL A 290 14.17 -15.23 18.98
CA VAL A 290 13.10 -16.22 18.78
C VAL A 290 13.31 -16.96 17.45
N ASN A 291 13.59 -18.26 17.57
CA ASN A 291 13.33 -19.25 16.53
C ASN A 291 11.82 -19.46 16.40
N ARG A 292 11.36 -19.70 15.16
CA ARG A 292 10.09 -20.36 14.75
C ARG A 292 8.86 -19.50 14.43
N VAL A 293 8.56 -19.53 13.13
CA VAL A 293 7.33 -20.05 12.48
C VAL A 293 6.33 -19.06 11.89
N CYS A 294 6.04 -19.37 10.62
CA CYS A 294 5.08 -18.81 9.70
C CYS A 294 3.60 -19.00 10.12
N ALA A 295 2.86 -17.92 9.87
CA ALA A 295 1.58 -17.84 9.15
C ALA A 295 0.25 -18.34 9.79
N ILE A 296 -0.78 -17.55 9.45
CA ILE A 296 -2.22 -17.86 9.23
C ILE A 296 -3.20 -17.60 10.39
N VAL A 297 -4.35 -16.95 10.06
CA VAL A 297 -5.74 -17.32 10.47
C VAL A 297 -6.80 -16.81 9.44
N ALA A 298 -7.87 -17.58 9.24
CA ALA A 298 -9.16 -17.17 8.65
C ALA A 298 -10.30 -17.36 9.68
N ILE A 299 -11.43 -16.65 9.51
CA ILE A 299 -12.68 -16.80 10.30
C ILE A 299 -13.84 -17.17 9.33
N PRO A 300 -14.87 -17.94 9.78
CA PRO A 300 -15.72 -18.76 8.91
C PRO A 300 -17.05 -18.07 8.56
N SER A 301 -17.75 -18.59 7.55
CA SER A 301 -19.21 -18.45 7.47
C SER A 301 -19.87 -19.69 6.90
N SER A 302 -20.99 -20.03 7.53
CA SER A 302 -21.79 -21.23 7.43
C SER A 302 -22.81 -21.18 6.28
N ASN A 303 -23.07 -22.38 5.73
CA ASN A 303 -24.26 -22.91 5.06
C ASN A 303 -24.99 -22.11 3.95
N LEU A 304 -24.84 -22.66 2.73
CA LEU A 304 -25.87 -23.17 1.79
C LEU A 304 -26.91 -22.21 1.14
N SER A 305 -27.05 -22.41 -0.18
CA SER A 305 -28.04 -21.85 -1.13
C SER A 305 -27.70 -20.47 -1.75
N VAL A 306 -28.04 -20.32 -3.04
CA VAL A 306 -27.69 -19.26 -4.02
C VAL A 306 -26.33 -19.45 -4.72
N SER A 307 -26.22 -20.52 -5.52
CA SER A 307 -25.02 -20.99 -6.23
C SER A 307 -24.69 -20.29 -7.57
N HIS A 308 -25.49 -19.33 -8.04
CA HIS A 308 -25.21 -18.64 -9.33
C HIS A 308 -24.92 -17.14 -9.21
N LEU A 309 -25.30 -16.49 -8.10
CA LEU A 309 -24.99 -15.06 -7.88
C LEU A 309 -23.72 -14.86 -7.03
N LYS A 310 -23.36 -15.85 -6.19
CA LYS A 310 -22.15 -15.80 -5.35
C LYS A 310 -20.88 -16.04 -6.14
N THR A 311 -20.88 -16.83 -7.21
CA THR A 311 -19.66 -17.09 -8.00
C THR A 311 -19.18 -15.85 -8.74
N SER A 312 -20.06 -15.05 -9.33
CA SER A 312 -19.69 -13.78 -9.98
C SER A 312 -19.20 -12.72 -8.99
N LEU A 313 -19.74 -12.68 -7.76
CA LEU A 313 -19.28 -11.75 -6.72
C LEU A 313 -18.02 -12.23 -6.00
N THR A 314 -17.83 -13.56 -5.86
CA THR A 314 -16.62 -14.16 -5.29
C THR A 314 -15.44 -14.03 -6.27
N ILE A 315 -15.65 -14.11 -7.57
CA ILE A 315 -14.58 -13.90 -8.58
C ILE A 315 -14.10 -12.43 -8.59
N LEU A 316 -14.97 -11.47 -8.28
CA LEU A 316 -14.59 -10.06 -8.12
C LEU A 316 -13.90 -9.77 -6.76
N LEU A 317 -14.10 -10.63 -5.75
CA LEU A 317 -13.62 -10.46 -4.37
C LEU A 317 -12.50 -11.44 -3.94
N ALA A 318 -12.18 -12.47 -4.72
CA ALA A 318 -11.28 -13.56 -4.31
C ALA A 318 -9.77 -13.24 -4.39
N MET A 319 -9.33 -12.28 -5.21
CA MET A 319 -7.90 -11.89 -5.26
C MET A 319 -7.46 -11.00 -4.08
N PRO A 320 -8.30 -10.09 -3.54
CA PRO A 320 -7.98 -9.31 -2.33
C PRO A 320 -8.09 -10.07 -0.99
N ASP A 321 -8.86 -11.16 -0.92
CA ASP A 321 -9.30 -11.77 0.35
C ASP A 321 -8.19 -12.56 1.09
N VAL A 322 -7.29 -13.24 0.36
CA VAL A 322 -6.15 -13.95 0.97
C VAL A 322 -5.14 -12.95 1.56
N ARG A 323 -4.95 -11.80 0.90
CA ARG A 323 -4.01 -10.75 1.28
C ARG A 323 -4.43 -10.01 2.55
N GLN A 324 -5.71 -9.65 2.67
CA GLN A 324 -6.24 -8.92 3.83
C GLN A 324 -6.13 -9.79 5.11
N ARG A 325 -6.42 -11.09 4.98
CA ARG A 325 -6.40 -12.06 6.10
C ARG A 325 -4.98 -12.42 6.56
N LEU A 326 -4.03 -12.56 5.64
CA LEU A 326 -2.60 -12.76 5.99
C LEU A 326 -2.03 -11.55 6.72
N CYS A 327 -2.38 -10.36 6.26
CA CYS A 327 -1.84 -9.10 6.78
C CYS A 327 -2.20 -8.89 8.26
N GLU A 328 -3.48 -9.05 8.64
CA GLU A 328 -3.94 -8.80 10.02
C GLU A 328 -3.36 -9.79 11.04
N ASN A 329 -3.12 -11.03 10.65
CA ASN A 329 -2.55 -12.04 11.55
C ASN A 329 -1.04 -11.90 11.71
N GLN A 330 -0.32 -11.52 10.64
CA GLN A 330 1.10 -11.20 10.73
C GLN A 330 1.36 -10.05 11.72
N LEU A 331 0.49 -9.03 11.75
CA LEU A 331 0.62 -7.91 12.68
C LEU A 331 0.45 -8.30 14.17
N ARG A 332 -0.14 -9.47 14.46
CA ARG A 332 -0.38 -9.94 15.83
C ARG A 332 0.65 -10.96 16.30
N ILE A 333 1.14 -11.81 15.40
CA ILE A 333 2.12 -12.86 15.70
C ILE A 333 3.55 -12.30 15.73
N VAL A 334 3.84 -11.31 14.90
CA VAL A 334 5.20 -10.79 14.73
C VAL A 334 5.51 -9.65 15.72
N LEU A 335 6.73 -9.64 16.25
CA LEU A 335 7.23 -8.56 17.09
C LEU A 335 7.14 -7.21 16.37
N LYS A 336 6.84 -6.13 17.11
CA LYS A 336 6.65 -4.78 16.55
C LYS A 336 7.76 -4.32 15.59
N LYS A 337 9.01 -4.71 15.85
CA LYS A 337 10.18 -4.34 15.04
C LYS A 337 10.20 -5.04 13.68
N ASP A 338 9.66 -6.26 13.60
CA ASP A 338 9.74 -7.12 12.43
C ASP A 338 8.44 -7.15 11.62
N LYS A 339 7.38 -6.47 12.10
CA LYS A 339 6.07 -6.40 11.42
C LYS A 339 6.19 -5.91 9.99
N ASP A 340 6.92 -4.82 9.79
CA ASP A 340 7.08 -4.17 8.47
C ASP A 340 7.81 -5.10 7.51
N PHE A 341 8.84 -5.81 8.02
CA PHE A 341 9.60 -6.78 7.25
C PHE A 341 8.77 -8.01 6.91
N ALA A 342 7.98 -8.54 7.86
CA ALA A 342 7.08 -9.66 7.64
C ALA A 342 5.99 -9.32 6.60
N GLN A 343 5.46 -8.09 6.65
CA GLN A 343 4.54 -7.57 5.64
C GLN A 343 5.20 -7.48 4.26
N GLY A 344 6.44 -6.98 4.20
CA GLY A 344 7.25 -6.97 2.97
C GLY A 344 7.42 -8.37 2.39
N LEU A 345 7.83 -9.35 3.23
CA LEU A 345 7.96 -10.75 2.81
C LEU A 345 6.64 -11.34 2.33
N GLY A 346 5.53 -11.04 3.00
CA GLY A 346 4.19 -11.44 2.58
C GLY A 346 3.83 -10.92 1.19
N LEU A 347 4.17 -9.65 0.90
CA LEU A 347 3.99 -9.06 -0.43
C LEU A 347 4.87 -9.72 -1.50
N VAL A 348 6.13 -10.05 -1.20
CA VAL A 348 7.01 -10.78 -2.14
C VAL A 348 6.38 -12.12 -2.52
N LEU A 349 5.97 -12.92 -1.52
CA LEU A 349 5.39 -14.24 -1.75
C LEU A 349 4.10 -14.16 -2.56
N TYR A 350 3.23 -13.20 -2.25
CA TYR A 350 2.00 -12.96 -3.01
C TYR A 350 2.28 -12.58 -4.46
N SER A 351 3.26 -11.71 -4.68
CA SER A 351 3.66 -11.23 -6.02
C SER A 351 4.24 -12.36 -6.88
N LEU A 352 5.12 -13.18 -6.30
CA LEU A 352 5.77 -14.30 -6.98
C LEU A 352 4.78 -15.41 -7.36
N LEU A 353 3.89 -15.78 -6.44
CA LEU A 353 3.06 -16.97 -6.60
C LEU A 353 1.71 -16.69 -7.28
N GLY A 354 1.22 -15.45 -7.22
CA GLY A 354 -0.08 -15.08 -7.76
C GLY A 354 -0.01 -13.97 -8.79
N GLN A 355 0.58 -12.83 -8.42
CA GLN A 355 0.33 -11.59 -9.15
C GLN A 355 1.15 -11.43 -10.43
N ILE A 356 2.38 -11.94 -10.48
CA ILE A 356 3.16 -12.03 -11.72
C ILE A 356 2.59 -13.09 -12.68
N PRO A 357 2.35 -14.36 -12.25
CA PRO A 357 1.85 -15.38 -13.18
C PRO A 357 0.40 -15.14 -13.62
N GLY A 358 -0.44 -14.49 -12.81
CA GLY A 358 -1.85 -14.28 -13.09
C GLY A 358 -2.13 -13.59 -14.44
N PRO A 359 -1.77 -12.30 -14.61
CA PRO A 359 -2.02 -11.55 -15.85
C PRO A 359 -1.39 -12.20 -17.08
N ILE A 360 -0.23 -12.84 -16.94
CA ILE A 360 0.45 -13.53 -18.05
C ILE A 360 -0.34 -14.77 -18.49
N ILE A 361 -0.77 -15.60 -17.54
CA ILE A 361 -1.59 -16.80 -17.82
C ILE A 361 -2.93 -16.37 -18.42
N PHE A 362 -3.63 -15.42 -17.81
CA PHE A 362 -4.93 -14.97 -18.31
C PHE A 362 -4.81 -14.26 -19.66
N GLY A 363 -3.76 -13.47 -19.89
CA GLY A 363 -3.46 -12.87 -21.20
C GLY A 363 -3.24 -13.94 -22.29
N ALA A 364 -2.48 -15.00 -21.98
CA ALA A 364 -2.30 -16.13 -22.90
C ALA A 364 -3.59 -16.93 -23.14
N VAL A 365 -4.44 -17.10 -22.13
CA VAL A 365 -5.76 -17.73 -22.26
C VAL A 365 -6.67 -16.90 -23.17
N ILE A 366 -6.72 -15.58 -22.98
CA ILE A 366 -7.47 -14.65 -23.84
C ILE A 366 -6.99 -14.80 -25.29
N ASP A 367 -5.68 -14.64 -25.52
CA ASP A 367 -5.05 -14.75 -26.83
C ASP A 367 -5.31 -16.10 -27.51
N SER A 368 -5.36 -17.21 -26.74
CA SER A 368 -5.61 -18.54 -27.29
C SER A 368 -6.99 -18.71 -27.95
N THR A 369 -7.93 -17.81 -27.66
CA THR A 369 -9.31 -17.86 -28.13
C THR A 369 -9.59 -16.92 -29.30
N CYS A 370 -8.56 -16.22 -29.78
CA CYS A 370 -8.66 -15.30 -30.90
C CYS A 370 -8.98 -16.00 -32.22
N LEU A 371 -9.95 -15.45 -32.95
CA LEU A 371 -10.33 -15.85 -34.31
C LEU A 371 -9.68 -14.95 -35.37
N VAL A 372 -9.62 -13.63 -35.11
CA VAL A 372 -9.12 -12.63 -36.05
C VAL A 372 -8.06 -11.77 -35.38
N TRP A 373 -6.81 -11.96 -35.80
CA TRP A 373 -5.66 -11.17 -35.34
C TRP A 373 -5.51 -9.90 -36.18
N ASP A 374 -5.22 -8.78 -35.53
CA ASP A 374 -4.60 -7.65 -36.21
C ASP A 374 -3.20 -8.07 -36.64
N ARG A 375 -2.89 -7.92 -37.92
CA ARG A 375 -1.57 -8.20 -38.46
C ARG A 375 -1.10 -6.96 -39.18
N SER A 376 -0.06 -6.35 -38.65
CA SER A 376 0.63 -5.25 -39.31
C SER A 376 2.04 -5.68 -39.66
N CYS A 377 2.39 -5.63 -40.94
CA CYS A 377 3.73 -5.94 -41.45
C CYS A 377 4.24 -7.33 -41.01
N GLY A 378 3.36 -8.33 -40.98
CA GLY A 378 3.68 -9.73 -40.64
C GLY A 378 3.80 -10.03 -39.13
N ALA A 379 3.79 -9.01 -38.27
CA ALA A 379 3.75 -9.17 -36.83
C ALA A 379 2.31 -9.38 -36.31
N LYS A 380 2.19 -10.08 -35.18
CA LYS A 380 0.91 -10.40 -34.54
C LYS A 380 0.56 -9.34 -33.49
N GLY A 381 -0.52 -8.60 -33.73
CA GLY A 381 -0.99 -7.53 -32.85
C GLY A 381 -2.10 -7.94 -31.88
N ASN A 382 -3.00 -7.01 -31.54
CA ASN A 382 -4.19 -7.28 -30.73
C ASN A 382 -5.21 -8.13 -31.50
N CYS A 383 -6.08 -8.83 -30.77
CA CYS A 383 -7.15 -9.60 -31.40
C CYS A 383 -8.45 -8.78 -31.53
N TRP A 384 -9.07 -8.83 -32.71
CA TRP A 384 -10.32 -8.14 -33.02
C TRP A 384 -11.56 -8.94 -32.61
N LEU A 385 -11.50 -10.26 -32.78
CA LEU A 385 -12.65 -11.14 -32.55
C LEU A 385 -12.23 -12.40 -31.79
N TYR A 386 -12.90 -12.64 -30.66
CA TYR A 386 -12.69 -13.80 -29.82
C TYR A 386 -13.83 -14.82 -29.94
N ASN A 387 -13.51 -16.11 -29.87
CA ASN A 387 -14.50 -17.17 -29.79
C ASN A 387 -15.15 -17.18 -28.40
N LYS A 388 -16.43 -16.81 -28.31
CA LYS A 388 -17.18 -16.64 -27.05
C LYS A 388 -17.24 -17.93 -26.20
N ASP A 389 -17.49 -19.08 -26.83
CA ASP A 389 -17.65 -20.35 -26.10
C ASP A 389 -16.32 -20.91 -25.60
N SER A 390 -15.31 -20.90 -26.48
CA SER A 390 -13.95 -21.31 -26.09
C SER A 390 -13.38 -20.39 -25.02
N PHE A 391 -13.63 -19.09 -25.13
CA PHE A 391 -13.22 -18.09 -24.13
C PHE A 391 -13.84 -18.41 -22.78
N ARG A 392 -15.17 -18.59 -22.73
CA ARG A 392 -15.88 -18.93 -21.50
C ARG A 392 -15.32 -20.21 -20.88
N ILE A 393 -15.24 -21.29 -21.65
CA ILE A 393 -14.82 -22.61 -21.11
C ILE A 393 -13.38 -22.55 -20.59
N ARG A 394 -12.43 -22.00 -21.36
CA ARG A 394 -11.01 -21.95 -20.95
C ARG A 394 -10.78 -21.01 -19.78
N PHE A 395 -11.43 -19.85 -19.76
CA PHE A 395 -11.29 -18.89 -18.69
C PHE A 395 -11.83 -19.43 -17.36
N PHE A 396 -13.06 -19.99 -17.38
CA PHE A 396 -13.67 -20.53 -16.16
C PHE A 396 -13.06 -21.86 -15.71
N SER A 397 -12.52 -22.69 -16.62
CA SER A 397 -11.83 -23.93 -16.22
C SER A 397 -10.52 -23.64 -15.48
N VAL A 398 -9.73 -22.68 -15.95
CA VAL A 398 -8.50 -22.22 -15.28
C VAL A 398 -8.83 -21.63 -13.91
N LEU A 399 -9.87 -20.80 -13.81
CA LEU A 399 -10.34 -20.27 -12.52
C LEU A 399 -10.78 -21.39 -11.56
N ALA A 400 -11.57 -22.34 -12.04
CA ALA A 400 -12.03 -23.46 -11.21
C ALA A 400 -10.85 -24.29 -10.68
N ALA A 401 -9.84 -24.55 -11.51
CA ALA A 401 -8.63 -25.26 -11.08
C ALA A 401 -7.88 -24.52 -9.96
N PHE A 402 -7.65 -23.20 -10.11
CA PHE A 402 -7.01 -22.40 -9.06
C PHE A 402 -7.83 -22.34 -7.77
N CYS A 403 -9.16 -22.21 -7.87
CA CYS A 403 -10.05 -22.21 -6.71
C CYS A 403 -10.04 -23.56 -5.97
N LEU A 404 -10.02 -24.68 -6.70
CA LEU A 404 -9.91 -26.02 -6.11
C LEU A 404 -8.60 -26.19 -5.35
N ILE A 405 -7.47 -25.82 -5.98
CA ILE A 405 -6.14 -25.87 -5.33
C ILE A 405 -6.13 -25.00 -4.06
N SER A 406 -6.64 -23.78 -4.14
CA SER A 406 -6.70 -22.85 -3.00
C SER A 406 -7.54 -23.43 -1.85
N SER A 407 -8.72 -23.98 -2.17
CA SER A 407 -9.60 -24.59 -1.16
C SER A 407 -8.96 -25.81 -0.48
N LEU A 408 -8.22 -26.63 -1.22
CA LEU A 408 -7.47 -27.77 -0.67
C LEU A 408 -6.38 -27.31 0.31
N LEU A 409 -5.65 -26.24 -0.04
CA LEU A 409 -4.64 -25.65 0.84
C LEU A 409 -5.27 -25.06 2.10
N ASP A 410 -6.38 -24.34 1.97
CA ASP A 410 -7.13 -23.78 3.10
C ASP A 410 -7.65 -24.87 4.05
N MET A 411 -8.15 -25.99 3.50
CA MET A 411 -8.57 -27.13 4.32
C MET A 411 -7.41 -27.76 5.09
N LYS A 412 -6.24 -27.91 4.45
CA LYS A 412 -5.02 -28.43 5.10
C LYS A 412 -4.57 -27.52 6.24
N VAL A 413 -4.63 -26.22 6.00
CA VAL A 413 -4.30 -25.18 6.99
C VAL A 413 -5.26 -25.21 8.17
N TRP A 414 -6.57 -25.27 7.92
CA TRP A 414 -7.59 -25.37 8.96
C TRP A 414 -7.37 -26.61 9.84
N HIS A 415 -7.04 -27.74 9.22
CA HIS A 415 -6.75 -28.98 9.94
C HIS A 415 -5.52 -28.87 10.86
N LEU A 416 -4.47 -28.18 10.42
CA LEU A 416 -3.24 -27.98 11.20
C LEU A 416 -3.41 -26.91 12.30
N GLY A 417 -4.23 -25.88 12.05
CA GLY A 417 -4.40 -24.73 12.94
C GLY A 417 -5.43 -24.90 14.07
N LYS A 418 -6.18 -26.01 14.09
CA LYS A 418 -7.30 -26.22 15.04
C LYS A 418 -6.95 -26.11 16.53
N ASN A 419 -5.67 -26.25 16.89
CA ASN A 419 -5.21 -26.25 18.28
C ASN A 419 -4.37 -25.02 18.65
N VAL A 420 -4.33 -23.97 17.81
CA VAL A 420 -3.51 -22.77 18.06
C VAL A 420 -4.34 -21.68 18.75
N ASP A 421 -4.02 -21.39 20.01
CA ASP A 421 -4.62 -20.28 20.77
C ASP A 421 -3.81 -18.99 20.54
N MET A 422 -4.38 -18.05 19.79
CA MET A 422 -3.72 -16.81 19.36
C MET A 422 -3.72 -15.69 20.41
N TYR A 423 -4.53 -15.78 21.47
CA TYR A 423 -4.71 -14.66 22.43
C TYR A 423 -4.07 -14.89 23.78
N LYS A 424 -3.65 -16.12 24.08
CA LYS A 424 -3.03 -16.50 25.35
C LYS A 424 -1.83 -15.60 25.71
N ASP A 425 -0.91 -15.40 24.77
CA ASP A 425 0.31 -14.59 24.98
C ASP A 425 0.01 -13.10 25.23
N TYR A 426 -1.10 -12.58 24.68
CA TYR A 426 -1.49 -11.19 24.90
C TYR A 426 -1.98 -10.96 26.32
N ASP A 427 -2.80 -11.88 26.82
CA ASP A 427 -3.33 -11.81 28.17
C ASP A 427 -2.22 -12.03 29.21
N GLU A 428 -1.28 -12.95 28.95
CA GLU A 428 -0.08 -13.13 29.77
C GLU A 428 0.79 -11.86 29.80
N ASN A 429 1.11 -11.25 28.65
CA ASN A 429 1.89 -10.01 28.61
C ASN A 429 1.19 -8.84 29.32
N LYS A 430 -0.14 -8.76 29.23
CA LYS A 430 -0.93 -7.74 29.92
C LYS A 430 -0.91 -7.95 31.43
N TYR A 431 -1.02 -9.19 31.88
CA TYR A 431 -0.89 -9.56 33.29
C TYR A 431 0.50 -9.21 33.82
N MET A 432 1.57 -9.61 33.10
CA MET A 432 2.95 -9.31 33.48
C MET A 432 3.21 -7.80 33.58
N ARG A 433 2.67 -6.99 32.67
CA ARG A 433 2.79 -5.52 32.77
C ARG A 433 2.07 -4.94 33.98
N LYS A 434 0.90 -5.47 34.35
CA LYS A 434 0.21 -5.07 35.58
C LYS A 434 1.02 -5.47 36.80
N GLU A 435 1.61 -6.65 36.79
CA GLU A 435 2.43 -7.15 37.89
C GLU A 435 3.70 -6.34 38.08
N VAL A 436 4.43 -6.03 37.01
CA VAL A 436 5.60 -5.14 37.06
C VAL A 436 5.25 -3.75 37.59
N LYS A 437 4.06 -3.21 37.25
CA LYS A 437 3.60 -1.94 37.84
C LYS A 437 3.35 -2.06 39.34
N ARG A 438 2.63 -3.11 39.79
CA ARG A 438 2.41 -3.38 41.22
C ARG A 438 3.73 -3.54 41.99
N LEU A 439 4.69 -4.28 41.43
CA LEU A 439 6.01 -4.45 42.03
C LEU A 439 6.80 -3.14 42.10
N ARG A 440 6.67 -2.26 41.10
CA ARG A 440 7.30 -0.93 41.14
C ARG A 440 6.70 -0.03 42.22
N GLU A 441 5.38 -0.06 42.39
CA GLU A 441 4.69 0.68 43.45
C GLU A 441 5.08 0.14 44.83
N LYS A 442 5.11 -1.18 45.00
CA LYS A 442 5.57 -1.82 46.24
C LYS A 442 7.02 -1.49 46.57
N ASN A 443 7.93 -1.53 45.58
CA ASN A 443 9.34 -1.12 45.76
C ASN A 443 9.52 0.37 46.04
N LYS A 444 8.54 1.21 45.69
CA LYS A 444 8.55 2.63 46.05
C LYS A 444 8.16 2.78 47.52
N TYR A 445 7.08 2.14 47.95
CA TYR A 445 6.65 2.12 49.34
C TYR A 445 7.74 1.57 50.29
N MET A 446 8.35 0.42 49.96
CA MET A 446 9.43 -0.14 50.78
C MET A 446 10.63 0.80 50.90
N ARG A 447 10.92 1.62 49.87
CA ARG A 447 11.99 2.61 49.94
C ARG A 447 11.64 3.79 50.85
N GLU A 448 10.40 4.25 50.80
CA GLU A 448 9.90 5.30 51.69
C GLU A 448 9.91 4.82 53.16
N GLU A 449 9.58 3.55 53.41
CA GLU A 449 9.62 2.93 54.75
C GLU A 449 11.07 2.74 55.26
N ASP A 450 11.99 2.29 54.41
CA ASP A 450 13.43 2.20 54.74
C ASP A 450 14.04 3.58 55.05
N GLU A 451 13.62 4.63 54.33
CA GLU A 451 14.02 6.01 54.63
C GLU A 451 13.47 6.47 55.97
N HIS A 452 12.21 6.19 56.27
CA HIS A 452 11.60 6.51 57.57
C HIS A 452 12.32 5.83 58.74
N MET A 453 12.57 4.52 58.65
CA MET A 453 13.29 3.79 59.71
C MET A 453 14.74 4.28 59.89
N ARG A 454 15.38 4.76 58.81
CA ARG A 454 16.72 5.35 58.91
C ARG A 454 16.71 6.69 59.64
N GLU A 455 15.67 7.50 59.47
CA GLU A 455 15.51 8.74 60.23
C GLU A 455 15.21 8.44 61.70
N GLU A 456 14.26 7.54 62.02
CA GLU A 456 14.01 7.11 63.41
C GLU A 456 15.27 6.55 64.10
N ALA A 457 16.08 5.78 63.37
CA ALA A 457 17.33 5.25 63.89
C ALA A 457 18.45 6.31 64.07
N LYS A 458 18.36 7.47 63.39
CA LYS A 458 19.24 8.61 63.67
C LYS A 458 18.76 9.34 64.90
N ASP A 459 17.45 9.57 65.04
CA ASP A 459 16.87 10.25 66.19
C ASP A 459 17.20 9.50 67.48
N MET A 460 17.02 8.17 67.50
CA MET A 460 17.43 7.33 68.64
C MET A 460 18.93 7.41 68.96
N ARG A 461 19.80 7.60 67.95
CA ARG A 461 21.25 7.75 68.18
C ARG A 461 21.61 9.12 68.75
N GLU A 462 20.88 10.17 68.40
CA GLU A 462 21.08 11.49 69.01
C GLU A 462 20.58 11.47 70.46
N GLU A 463 19.41 10.89 70.74
CA GLU A 463 18.92 10.72 72.12
C GLU A 463 19.91 9.93 73.01
N ASP A 464 20.50 8.86 72.50
CA ASP A 464 21.51 8.07 73.22
C ASP A 464 22.83 8.83 73.43
N LYS A 465 23.21 9.75 72.52
CA LYS A 465 24.36 10.63 72.76
C LYS A 465 24.05 11.66 73.84
N ASP A 466 22.88 12.27 73.80
CA ASP A 466 22.46 13.27 74.79
C ASP A 466 22.46 12.67 76.20
N MET A 467 21.87 11.47 76.37
CA MET A 467 21.93 10.75 77.65
C MET A 467 23.36 10.43 78.12
N ARG A 468 24.28 10.12 77.20
CA ARG A 468 25.69 9.86 77.57
C ARG A 468 26.41 11.14 77.99
N GLU A 469 26.08 12.29 77.42
CA GLU A 469 26.64 13.56 77.88
C GLU A 469 26.08 13.94 79.25
N GLU A 470 24.77 13.76 79.49
CA GLU A 470 24.19 13.97 80.83
C GLU A 470 24.82 13.05 81.91
N ASP A 471 25.09 11.77 81.61
CA ASP A 471 25.79 10.87 82.55
C ASP A 471 27.24 11.31 82.80
N LYS A 472 27.93 11.87 81.81
CA LYS A 472 29.28 12.44 82.03
C LYS A 472 29.22 13.66 82.92
N ASP A 473 28.30 14.58 82.68
CA ASP A 473 28.14 15.80 83.48
C ASP A 473 27.85 15.45 84.95
N MET A 474 26.93 14.51 85.19
CA MET A 474 26.64 14.02 86.55
C MET A 474 27.88 13.39 87.22
N ARG A 475 28.71 12.65 86.48
CA ARG A 475 29.95 12.07 87.01
C ARG A 475 30.99 13.14 87.32
N GLU A 476 31.07 14.22 86.54
CA GLU A 476 31.96 15.34 86.84
C GLU A 476 31.49 16.09 88.09
N GLU A 477 30.19 16.39 88.21
CA GLU A 477 29.63 17.00 89.42
C GLU A 477 29.88 16.14 90.67
N ALA A 478 29.71 14.83 90.57
CA ALA A 478 29.98 13.92 91.69
C ALA A 478 31.47 13.90 92.09
N LYS A 479 32.40 14.01 91.14
CA LYS A 479 33.84 14.12 91.44
C LYS A 479 34.16 15.44 92.14
N ASP A 480 33.65 16.55 91.63
CA ASP A 480 33.84 17.88 92.23
C ASP A 480 33.26 17.96 93.64
N MET A 481 32.08 17.36 93.86
CA MET A 481 31.48 17.26 95.19
C MET A 481 32.33 16.43 96.16
N LYS A 482 32.97 15.37 95.66
CA LYS A 482 33.89 14.53 96.44
C LYS A 482 35.18 15.26 96.79
N GLU A 483 35.75 16.03 95.87
CA GLU A 483 36.91 16.90 96.13
C GLU A 483 36.60 17.98 97.18
N ARG A 484 35.41 18.60 97.09
CA ARG A 484 34.93 19.56 98.10
C ARG A 484 34.72 18.94 99.48
N MET A 485 34.38 17.66 99.58
CA MET A 485 34.31 16.95 100.87
C MET A 485 35.71 16.67 101.44
N PHE A 486 36.66 16.22 100.62
CA PHE A 486 38.03 16.00 101.08
C PHE A 486 38.69 17.29 101.62
N GLN A 487 38.48 18.43 100.97
CA GLN A 487 38.99 19.73 101.45
C GLN A 487 38.38 20.21 102.77
N LYS A 488 37.22 19.68 103.17
CA LYS A 488 36.58 19.96 104.46
C LYS A 488 37.05 19.06 105.59
N GLU A 489 37.63 17.89 105.29
CA GLU A 489 38.22 17.00 106.30
C GLU A 489 39.69 17.35 106.61
N GLU A 490 40.35 18.13 105.74
CA GLU A 490 41.74 18.59 105.89
C GLU A 490 41.89 19.93 106.64
N ASN A 491 40.79 20.64 106.92
CA ASN A 491 40.72 21.85 107.76
C ASN A 491 40.01 21.56 109.07
#